data_AF-A0A6N3A4Y7-F1
#
_entry.id   AF-A0A6N3A4Y7-F1
#
_cell.length_a   1.000
_cell.length_b   1.000
_cell.length_c   1.000
_cell.angle_alpha   90.00
_cell.angle_beta   90.00
_cell.angle_gamma   90.00
#
_symmetry.space_group_name_H-M   'P 1'
#
loop_
_entity.id
_entity.type
_entity.pdbx_description
1 polymer ?
#
loop_
_entity_poly.entity_id
_entity_poly.type
_entity_poly.pdbx_seq_one_letter_code
_entity_poly.pdbx_strand_id
1 'polypeptide(L)'
;MKILFHVDDTDRLSMAATNAANAVKYVQDNELTLEAEIVVNGEAVTGLVRRCIEEPLYQRLQKLSDGQVRIAACQNALNAHQLSKEDLCDFVTIVPAGVIELAQRQEEGYAYIKP
;
A
#
# COMPACT_ATOMS: atom_id res chain seq x y z
N MET A 1 12.69 5.77 10.03
CA MET A 1 11.29 6.13 10.36
C MET A 1 10.38 5.03 9.85
N LYS A 2 9.32 4.68 10.57
CA LYS A 2 8.37 3.64 10.18
C LYS A 2 6.99 4.26 9.90
N ILE A 3 6.45 4.10 8.71
CA ILE A 3 5.16 4.70 8.31
C ILE A 3 4.23 3.65 7.73
N LEU A 4 3.00 3.62 8.24
CA LEU A 4 1.97 2.69 7.79
C LEU A 4 0.80 3.49 7.22
N PHE A 5 0.54 3.33 5.93
CA PHE A 5 -0.62 3.91 5.27
C PHE A 5 -1.75 2.88 5.22
N HIS A 6 -2.94 3.29 5.65
CA HIS A 6 -4.15 2.50 5.53
C HIS A 6 -5.05 3.08 4.43
N VAL A 7 -5.45 2.22 3.49
CA VAL A 7 -6.37 2.56 2.40
C VAL A 7 -7.52 1.56 2.39
N ASP A 8 -8.72 2.01 2.76
CA ASP A 8 -9.98 1.25 2.71
C ASP A 8 -10.96 1.74 1.64
N ASP A 9 -10.65 2.86 0.99
CA ASP A 9 -11.40 3.49 -0.10
C ASP A 9 -10.53 3.60 -1.37
N THR A 10 -11.05 3.12 -2.50
CA THR A 10 -10.36 3.13 -3.81
C THR A 10 -9.92 4.53 -4.22
N ASP A 11 -10.73 5.56 -3.93
CA ASP A 11 -10.45 6.94 -4.31
C ASP A 11 -9.24 7.52 -3.53
N ARG A 12 -8.86 6.89 -2.41
CA ARG A 12 -7.73 7.29 -1.58
C ARG A 12 -6.41 6.68 -2.01
N LEU A 13 -6.41 5.68 -2.90
CA LEU A 13 -5.19 4.98 -3.30
C LEU A 13 -4.17 5.92 -3.97
N SER A 14 -4.63 6.83 -4.84
CA SER A 14 -3.77 7.84 -5.47
C SER A 14 -3.19 8.84 -4.48
N MET A 15 -3.98 9.23 -3.47
CA MET A 15 -3.51 10.11 -2.40
C MET A 15 -2.49 9.41 -1.51
N ALA A 16 -2.72 8.15 -1.14
CA ALA A 16 -1.79 7.34 -0.36
C ALA A 16 -0.45 7.17 -1.09
N ALA A 17 -0.48 6.83 -2.39
CA ALA A 17 0.72 6.74 -3.22
C ALA A 17 1.46 8.08 -3.29
N THR A 18 0.75 9.20 -3.37
CA THR A 18 1.35 10.55 -3.36
C THR A 18 2.02 10.86 -2.02
N ASN A 19 1.36 10.55 -0.90
CA ASN A 19 1.91 10.77 0.43
C ASN A 19 3.14 9.90 0.69
N ALA A 20 3.11 8.63 0.29
CA ALA A 20 4.26 7.74 0.37
C ALA A 20 5.43 8.25 -0.49
N ALA A 21 5.18 8.72 -1.71
CA ALA A 21 6.22 9.30 -2.56
C ALA A 21 6.84 10.56 -1.95
N ASN A 22 6.04 11.42 -1.32
CA ASN A 22 6.54 12.59 -0.61
C ASN A 22 7.39 12.21 0.60
N ALA A 23 6.99 11.19 1.36
CA ALA A 23 7.77 10.67 2.49
C ALA A 23 9.11 10.09 2.02
N VAL A 24 9.11 9.27 0.97
CA VAL A 24 10.33 8.72 0.35
C VAL A 24 11.27 9.83 -0.09
N LYS A 25 10.74 10.84 -0.80
CA LYS A 25 11.56 11.98 -1.25
C LYS A 25 12.18 12.72 -0.06
N TYR A 26 11.39 13.02 0.97
CA TYR A 26 11.88 13.74 2.14
C TYR A 26 13.01 12.98 2.85
N VAL A 27 12.87 11.66 3.05
CA VAL A 27 13.95 10.90 3.69
C VAL A 27 15.21 10.82 2.84
N GLN A 28 15.07 10.74 1.50
CA GLN A 28 16.20 10.75 0.58
C GLN A 28 16.95 12.08 0.61
N ASP A 29 16.21 13.19 0.56
CA ASP A 29 16.78 14.56 0.58
C ASP A 29 17.47 14.88 1.92
N ASN A 30 17.16 14.14 3.00
CA ASN A 30 17.68 14.38 4.35
C ASN A 30 18.52 13.21 4.91
N GLU A 31 18.92 12.26 4.06
CA GLU A 31 19.74 11.09 4.46
C GLU A 31 19.15 10.27 5.63
N LEU A 32 17.83 10.16 5.69
CA LEU A 32 17.10 9.38 6.70
C LEU A 32 16.73 7.99 6.17
N THR A 33 16.46 7.07 7.10
CA THR A 33 15.94 5.73 6.76
C THR A 33 14.41 5.71 6.78
N LEU A 34 13.78 4.94 5.89
CA LEU A 34 12.34 4.74 5.86
C LEU A 34 11.99 3.25 5.72
N GLU A 35 11.09 2.79 6.57
CA GLU A 35 10.35 1.55 6.39
C GLU A 35 8.89 1.95 6.20
N ALA A 36 8.32 1.69 5.04
CA ALA A 36 6.95 2.08 4.74
C ALA A 36 6.13 0.92 4.20
N GLU A 37 4.86 0.88 4.59
CA GLU A 37 3.90 -0.10 4.09
C GLU A 37 2.56 0.59 3.80
N ILE A 38 1.98 0.30 2.64
CA ILE A 38 0.62 0.66 2.27
C ILE A 38 -0.23 -0.60 2.38
N VAL A 39 -1.09 -0.67 3.40
CA VAL A 39 -2.06 -1.76 3.57
C VAL A 39 -3.38 -1.34 2.95
N VAL A 40 -3.78 -2.07 1.93
CA VAL A 40 -5.01 -1.89 1.18
C VAL A 40 -5.99 -3.00 1.60
N ASN A 41 -7.16 -2.59 2.09
CA ASN A 41 -8.22 -3.50 2.53
C ASN A 41 -9.59 -3.02 2.00
N GLY A 42 -10.67 -3.71 2.37
CA GLY A 42 -12.01 -3.33 1.94
C GLY A 42 -12.15 -3.28 0.42
N GLU A 43 -12.93 -2.32 -0.07
CA GLU A 43 -13.17 -2.11 -1.50
C GLU A 43 -11.90 -1.66 -2.25
N ALA A 44 -10.97 -0.98 -1.56
CA ALA A 44 -9.77 -0.43 -2.17
C ALA A 44 -8.85 -1.47 -2.82
N VAL A 45 -8.96 -2.77 -2.47
CA VAL A 45 -8.17 -3.83 -3.12
C VAL A 45 -8.50 -3.96 -4.61
N THR A 46 -9.69 -3.54 -5.03
CA THR A 46 -10.08 -3.50 -6.45
C THR A 46 -9.22 -2.50 -7.25
N GLY A 47 -8.72 -1.44 -6.60
CA GLY A 47 -7.81 -0.47 -7.19
C GLY A 47 -6.41 -1.01 -7.48
N LEU A 48 -6.06 -2.21 -6.98
CA LEU A 48 -4.78 -2.88 -7.23
C LEU A 48 -4.83 -3.89 -8.40
N VAL A 49 -5.99 -4.07 -9.02
CA VAL A 49 -6.18 -5.01 -10.14
C VAL A 49 -5.47 -4.48 -11.39
N ARG A 50 -4.54 -5.26 -11.96
CA ARG A 50 -3.64 -4.82 -13.04
C ARG A 50 -4.38 -4.32 -14.27
N ARG A 51 -5.50 -4.97 -14.63
CA ARG A 51 -6.32 -4.60 -15.81
C ARG A 51 -7.19 -3.36 -15.59
N CYS A 52 -7.39 -2.91 -14.35
CA CYS A 52 -8.29 -1.83 -13.99
C CYS A 52 -7.56 -0.56 -13.54
N ILE A 53 -6.35 -0.71 -12.99
CA ILE A 53 -5.56 0.41 -12.48
C ILE A 53 -5.11 1.35 -13.62
N GLU A 54 -5.22 2.65 -13.40
CA GLU A 54 -4.71 3.65 -14.34
C GLU A 54 -3.18 3.63 -14.40
N GLU A 55 -2.63 3.73 -15.61
CA GLU A 55 -1.19 3.62 -15.85
C GLU A 55 -0.33 4.62 -15.02
N PRO A 56 -0.72 5.89 -14.80
CA PRO A 56 0.04 6.79 -13.93
C PRO A 56 0.10 6.33 -12.47
N LEU A 57 -0.99 5.76 -11.95
CA LEU A 57 -1.04 5.23 -10.59
C LEU A 57 -0.22 3.94 -10.47
N TYR A 58 -0.36 3.04 -11.46
CA TYR A 58 0.45 1.83 -11.58
C TYR A 58 1.94 2.13 -11.52
N GLN A 59 2.43 3.05 -12.36
CA GLN A 59 3.85 3.42 -12.41
C GLN A 59 4.33 4.01 -11.08
N ARG A 60 3.49 4.80 -10.41
CA ARG A 60 3.82 5.35 -9.09
C ARG A 60 3.95 4.27 -8.03
N LEU A 61 2.98 3.36 -7.94
CA LEU A 61 3.01 2.25 -6.98
C LEU A 61 4.17 1.28 -7.28
N GLN A 62 4.45 1.01 -8.55
CA GLN A 62 5.59 0.20 -8.97
C GLN A 62 6.90 0.84 -8.50
N LYS A 63 7.12 2.13 -8.80
CA LYS A 63 8.32 2.86 -8.37
C LYS A 63 8.48 2.90 -6.85
N LEU A 64 7.38 3.01 -6.10
CA LEU A 64 7.39 2.94 -4.64
C LEU A 64 7.81 1.55 -4.15
N SER A 65 7.29 0.50 -4.78
CA SER A 65 7.61 -0.89 -4.46
C SER A 65 9.02 -1.31 -4.85
N ASP A 66 9.58 -0.77 -5.93
CA ASP A 66 10.99 -0.98 -6.31
C ASP A 66 11.95 -0.34 -5.30
N GLY A 67 11.45 0.60 -4.49
CA GLY A 67 12.17 1.24 -3.40
C GLY A 67 11.97 0.53 -2.05
N GLN A 68 11.55 1.30 -1.04
CA GLN A 68 11.41 0.83 0.35
C GLN A 68 9.94 0.76 0.82
N VAL A 69 8.97 0.85 -0.09
CA VAL A 69 7.54 0.88 0.26
C VAL A 69 6.87 -0.43 -0.12
N ARG A 70 6.47 -1.22 0.88
CA ARG A 70 5.69 -2.44 0.64
C ARG A 70 4.24 -2.08 0.31
N ILE A 71 3.68 -2.68 -0.74
CA ILE A 71 2.24 -2.59 -1.04
C ILE A 71 1.60 -3.93 -0.67
N ALA A 72 0.65 -3.92 0.26
CA ALA A 72 0.04 -5.11 0.83
C ALA A 72 -1.48 -5.10 0.63
N ALA A 73 -2.02 -6.18 0.05
CA ALA A 73 -3.46 -6.38 -0.09
C ALA A 73 -3.99 -7.39 0.94
N CYS A 74 -5.14 -7.09 1.53
CA CYS A 74 -5.81 -7.98 2.48
C CYS A 74 -6.45 -9.19 1.78
N GLN A 75 -6.03 -10.41 2.12
CA GLN A 75 -6.59 -11.65 1.55
C GLN A 75 -8.11 -11.78 1.76
N ASN A 76 -8.63 -11.40 2.94
CA ASN A 76 -10.08 -11.44 3.20
C ASN A 76 -10.86 -10.51 2.25
N ALA A 77 -10.30 -9.33 1.95
CA ALA A 77 -10.91 -8.40 1.00
C ALA A 77 -10.82 -8.93 -0.44
N LEU A 78 -9.66 -9.49 -0.83
CA LEU A 78 -9.53 -10.16 -2.14
C LEU A 78 -10.57 -11.26 -2.32
N ASN A 79 -10.76 -12.12 -1.30
CA ASN A 79 -11.77 -13.17 -1.31
C ASN A 79 -13.19 -12.62 -1.46
N ALA A 80 -13.53 -11.56 -0.73
CA ALA A 80 -14.85 -10.91 -0.81
C ALA A 80 -15.14 -10.33 -2.21
N HIS A 81 -14.09 -9.87 -2.91
CA HIS A 81 -14.17 -9.34 -4.27
C HIS A 81 -13.86 -10.38 -5.36
N GLN A 82 -13.68 -11.66 -5.01
CA GLN A 82 -13.35 -12.76 -5.94
C GLN A 82 -12.08 -12.47 -6.77
N LEU A 83 -11.08 -11.87 -6.13
CA LEU A 83 -9.79 -11.55 -6.71
C LEU A 83 -8.72 -12.52 -6.23
N SER A 84 -7.81 -12.86 -7.13
CA SER A 84 -6.64 -13.71 -6.88
C SER A 84 -5.34 -12.90 -7.00
N LYS A 85 -4.20 -13.49 -6.64
CA LYS A 85 -2.90 -12.81 -6.77
C LYS A 85 -2.59 -12.46 -8.24
N GLU A 86 -3.04 -13.31 -9.15
CA GLU A 86 -2.87 -13.20 -10.60
C GLU A 86 -3.65 -12.02 -11.21
N ASP A 87 -4.68 -11.53 -10.53
CA ASP A 87 -5.42 -10.33 -10.95
C ASP A 87 -4.70 -9.03 -10.59
N LEU A 88 -3.81 -9.07 -9.58
CA LEU A 88 -3.18 -7.89 -8.99
C LEU A 88 -1.94 -7.46 -9.75
N CYS A 89 -1.49 -6.23 -9.50
CA CYS A 89 -0.16 -5.80 -9.93
C CYS A 89 0.93 -6.70 -9.32
N ASP A 90 1.98 -6.99 -10.10
CA ASP A 90 3.00 -7.98 -9.74
C ASP A 90 3.69 -7.67 -8.39
N PHE A 91 3.92 -6.39 -8.13
CA PHE A 91 4.57 -5.87 -6.93
C PHE A 91 3.72 -5.95 -5.64
N VAL A 92 2.43 -6.29 -5.74
CA VAL A 92 1.54 -6.34 -4.57
C VAL A 92 1.80 -7.60 -3.75
N THR A 93 2.12 -7.47 -2.47
CA THR A 93 2.15 -8.60 -1.55
C THR A 93 0.76 -8.86 -0.95
N ILE A 94 0.50 -10.08 -0.50
CA ILE A 94 -0.77 -10.41 0.17
C ILE A 94 -0.51 -10.66 1.65
N VAL A 95 -1.37 -10.10 2.50
CA VAL A 95 -1.38 -10.34 3.95
C VAL A 95 -2.68 -11.05 4.34
N PRO A 96 -2.67 -12.00 5.31
CA PRO A 96 -3.85 -12.79 5.63
C PRO A 96 -5.06 -11.95 6.07
N ALA A 97 -4.83 -10.90 6.85
CA ALA A 97 -5.87 -9.98 7.30
C ALA A 97 -5.31 -8.57 7.46
N GLY A 98 -5.81 -7.62 6.66
CA GLY A 98 -5.31 -6.24 6.65
C GLY A 98 -5.43 -5.54 8.01
N VAL A 99 -6.51 -5.79 8.77
CA VAL A 99 -6.65 -5.23 10.13
C VAL A 99 -5.59 -5.76 11.10
N ILE A 100 -5.18 -7.02 10.97
CA ILE A 100 -4.14 -7.63 11.80
C ILE A 100 -2.77 -7.08 11.40
N GLU A 101 -2.48 -6.97 10.09
CA GLU A 101 -1.25 -6.31 9.61
C GLU A 101 -1.17 -4.88 10.15
N LEU A 102 -2.27 -4.13 10.09
CA LEU A 102 -2.33 -2.76 10.60
C LEU A 102 -2.03 -2.68 12.10
N ALA A 103 -2.58 -3.59 12.90
CA ALA A 103 -2.34 -3.63 14.34
C ALA A 103 -0.90 -4.02 14.66
N GLN A 104 -0.39 -5.10 14.05
CA GLN A 104 0.96 -5.60 14.26
C GLN A 104 2.02 -4.55 13.90
N ARG A 105 1.86 -3.85 12.77
CA ARG A 105 2.76 -2.76 12.39
C ARG A 105 2.74 -1.61 13.37
N GLN A 106 1.57 -1.23 13.89
CA GLN A 106 1.51 -0.21 14.93
C GLN A 106 2.23 -0.64 16.21
N GLU A 107 2.10 -1.90 16.63
CA GLU A 107 2.85 -2.48 17.75
C GLU A 107 4.38 -2.50 17.50
N GLU A 108 4.81 -2.67 16.25
CA GLU A 108 6.21 -2.58 15.81
C GLU A 108 6.76 -1.14 15.71
N GLY A 109 5.94 -0.14 16.09
CA GLY A 109 6.30 1.27 16.14
C GLY A 109 6.06 2.05 14.85
N TYR A 110 5.23 1.54 13.93
CA TYR A 110 4.84 2.30 12.74
C TYR A 110 3.87 3.43 13.10
N ALA A 111 4.13 4.63 12.58
CA ALA A 111 3.18 5.72 12.61
C ALA A 111 2.04 5.44 11.62
N TYR A 112 0.80 5.35 12.13
CA TYR A 112 -0.39 5.10 11.32
C TYR A 112 -0.90 6.39 10.66
N ILE A 113 -1.10 6.33 9.35
CA ILE A 113 -1.60 7.43 8.52
C ILE A 113 -2.76 6.91 7.67
N LYS A 114 -3.89 7.62 7.70
CA LYS A 114 -5.07 7.32 6.87
C LYS A 114 -5.37 8.52 5.95
N PRO A 115 -4.93 8.47 4.68
CA PRO A 115 -5.14 9.53 3.69
C PRO A 115 -6.61 9.75 3.31
#